data_AF-A0A967XHC4-F1
#
_entry.id   AF-A0A967XHC4-F1
#
_cell.length_a   1.000
_cell.length_b   1.000
_cell.length_c   1.000
_cell.angle_alpha   90.00
_cell.angle_beta   90.00
_cell.angle_gamma   90.00
#
_symmetry.space_group_name_H-M   'P 1'
#
loop_
_entity.id
_entity.type
_entity.pdbx_description
1 polymer ?
#
loop_
_entity_poly.entity_id
_entity_poly.type
_entity_poly.pdbx_seq_one_letter_code
_entity_poly.pdbx_strand_id
1 'polypeptide(L)' 'NEVVRVVYDPSVVSYEELLRVFWEVHDPTQFMRQGNDIGTQYRSEIYVYDDAQRAAAEA' A
#
# COMPACT_ATOMS: atom_id res chain seq x y z
N ASN A 1 -9.92 5.81 6.73
CA ASN A 1 -8.45 5.71 6.64
C ASN A 1 -7.98 6.62 5.55
N GLU A 2 -6.78 7.15 5.69
CA GLU A 2 -6.16 7.94 4.63
C GLU A 2 -5.54 6.97 3.62
N VAL A 3 -5.99 7.04 2.37
CA VAL A 3 -5.59 6.11 1.32
C VAL A 3 -5.46 6.83 -0.02
N VAL A 4 -4.60 6.30 -0.88
CA VAL A 4 -4.51 6.71 -2.28
C VAL A 4 -5.07 5.58 -3.14
N ARG A 5 -6.16 5.86 -3.87
CA ARG A 5 -6.67 4.93 -4.89
C ARG A 5 -5.95 5.18 -6.20
N VAL A 6 -5.09 4.24 -6.58
CA VAL A 6 -4.32 4.30 -7.83
C VAL A 6 -5.10 3.59 -8.95
N VAL A 7 -5.36 4.31 -10.04
CA VAL A 7 -5.84 3.73 -11.31
C VAL A 7 -4.67 3.77 -12.29
N TYR A 8 -4.30 2.61 -12.85
CA TYR A 8 -3.09 2.45 -13.66
C TYR A 8 -3.34 1.56 -14.87
N ASP A 9 -2.47 1.67 -15.87
CA ASP A 9 -2.45 0.79 -17.05
C ASP A 9 -1.45 -0.36 -16.81
N PRO A 10 -1.90 -1.62 -16.73
CA PRO A 10 -1.03 -2.77 -16.47
C PRO A 10 -0.06 -3.06 -17.61
N SER A 11 -0.25 -2.48 -18.80
CA SER A 11 0.72 -2.55 -19.90
C SER A 11 1.92 -1.62 -19.72
N VAL A 12 1.82 -0.65 -18.80
CA VAL A 12 2.86 0.37 -18.52
C VAL A 12 3.52 0.16 -17.16
N VAL A 13 2.76 -0.21 -16.12
CA VAL A 13 3.26 -0.43 -14.75
C VAL A 13 2.57 -1.64 -14.12
N SER A 14 3.34 -2.52 -13.49
CA SER A 14 2.81 -3.71 -12.83
C SER A 14 2.31 -3.41 -11.41
N TYR A 15 1.51 -4.32 -10.85
CA TYR A 15 1.06 -4.18 -9.46
C TYR A 15 2.23 -4.32 -8.47
N GLU A 16 3.19 -5.19 -8.76
CA GLU A 16 4.41 -5.39 -7.98
C GLU A 16 5.28 -4.13 -7.94
N GLU A 17 5.32 -3.36 -9.03
CA GLU A 17 6.01 -2.07 -9.05
C GLU A 17 5.31 -1.04 -8.15
N LEU A 18 3.97 -1.04 -8.12
CA LEU A 18 3.22 -0.20 -7.18
C LEU A 18 3.46 -0.62 -5.72
N LEU A 19 3.50 -1.93 -5.45
CA LEU A 19 3.84 -2.46 -4.13
C LEU A 19 5.27 -2.09 -3.72
N ARG A 20 6.24 -2.16 -4.64
CA ARG A 20 7.61 -1.70 -4.36
C ARG A 20 7.62 -0.24 -3.91
N VAL A 21 6.95 0.63 -4.66
CA VAL A 21 6.84 2.05 -4.28
C VAL A 21 6.17 2.19 -2.91
N PHE A 22 5.07 1.48 -2.66
CA PHE A 22 4.40 1.49 -1.35
C PHE A 22 5.37 1.15 -0.22
N TRP A 23 6.16 0.09 -0.33
CA TRP A 23 7.10 -0.28 0.73
C TRP A 23 8.29 0.68 0.90
N GLU A 24 8.68 1.39 -0.16
CA GLU A 24 9.83 2.32 -0.12
C GLU A 24 9.49 3.69 0.47
N VAL A 25 8.21 4.10 0.44
CA VAL A 25 7.81 5.50 0.75
C VAL A 25 7.28 5.72 2.17
N HIS A 26 7.01 4.67 2.95
CA HIS A 26 6.58 4.79 4.34
C HIS A 26 7.15 3.67 5.23
N ASP A 27 7.13 3.85 6.55
CA ASP A 27 7.52 2.79 7.50
C ASP A 27 6.29 1.94 7.86
N PRO A 28 6.20 0.67 7.41
CA PRO A 28 5.05 -0.19 7.66
C PRO A 28 5.02 -0.79 9.08
N THR A 29 6.07 -0.57 9.89
CA THR A 29 6.23 -1.21 11.20
C THR A 29 5.69 -0.37 12.36
N GLN A 30 5.10 0.80 12.07
CA GLN A 30 4.74 1.78 13.09
C GLN A 30 3.35 1.60 13.71
N PHE A 31 2.61 0.55 13.36
CA PHE A 31 1.27 0.27 13.87
C PHE A 31 0.26 1.39 13.53
N MET A 32 -0.15 2.22 14.50
CA MET A 32 -1.21 3.23 14.34
C MET A 32 -0.64 4.67 14.22
N ARG A 33 0.44 4.81 13.46
CA ARG A 33 1.10 6.10 13.14
C ARG A 33 1.94 5.98 11.87
N GLN A 34 2.31 7.12 11.30
CA GLN A 34 3.36 7.25 10.29
C GLN A 34 4.21 8.50 10.58
N GLY A 35 5.50 8.32 10.88
CA GLY A 35 6.38 9.41 11.29
C GLY A 35 5.84 10.18 12.50
N ASN A 36 5.60 11.47 12.32
CA ASN A 36 5.02 12.35 13.34
C ASN A 36 3.49 12.31 13.39
N ASP A 37 2.83 11.67 12.42
CA ASP A 37 1.38 11.61 12.31
C ASP A 37 0.83 10.41 13.10
N ILE A 38 0.08 10.68 14.18
CA ILE A 38 -0.40 9.67 15.14
C ILE A 38 -1.91 9.50 15.02
N GLY A 39 -2.36 8.26 14.88
CA GLY A 39 -3.77 7.92 14.79
C GLY A 39 -4.02 6.71 13.90
N THR A 40 -5.12 6.01 14.16
CA THR A 40 -5.47 4.79 13.42
C THR A 40 -5.62 5.05 11.93
N GLN A 41 -5.97 6.27 11.51
CA GLN A 41 -6.10 6.68 10.12
C GLN A 41 -4.78 6.65 9.31
N TYR A 42 -3.62 6.65 9.98
CA TYR A 42 -2.28 6.68 9.38
C TYR A 42 -1.56 5.32 9.34
N ARG A 43 -2.25 4.24 9.70
CA ARG A 43 -1.65 2.90 9.69
C ARG A 43 -1.34 2.43 8.27
N SER A 44 -0.31 1.61 8.12
CA SER A 44 0.00 0.91 6.87
C SER A 44 -1.08 -0.13 6.56
N GLU A 45 -1.70 -0.04 5.39
CA GLU A 45 -2.71 -1.01 4.93
C GLU A 45 -2.80 -1.06 3.39
N ILE A 46 -3.12 -2.23 2.85
CA ILE A 46 -3.35 -2.47 1.42
C ILE A 46 -4.79 -3.00 1.26
N TYR A 47 -5.60 -2.33 0.43
CA TYR A 47 -6.91 -2.83 0.01
C TYR A 47 -6.78 -3.46 -1.38
N VAL A 48 -7.14 -4.72 -1.50
CA VAL A 48 -7.02 -5.50 -2.73
C VAL A 48 -8.36 -5.61 -3.45
N TYR A 49 -8.33 -5.63 -4.79
CA TYR A 49 -9.54 -5.79 -5.61
C TYR A 49 -9.87 -7.24 -5.96
N ASP A 50 -8.85 -8.11 -6.00
CA ASP A 50 -8.98 -9.52 -6.35
C ASP A 50 -7.93 -10.39 -5.61
N ASP A 51 -8.03 -11.70 -5.82
CA ASP A 51 -7.13 -12.67 -5.18
C ASP A 51 -5.70 -12.62 -5.73
N ALA A 52 -5.50 -12.12 -6.95
CA ALA A 52 -4.16 -11.97 -7.52
C ALA A 52 -3.39 -10.84 -6.82
N GLN A 53 -4.05 -9.70 -6.58
CA GLN A 53 -3.48 -8.61 -5.79
C GLN A 53 -3.23 -9.03 -4.34
N ARG A 54 -4.14 -9.80 -3.74
CA ARG A 54 -3.92 -10.39 -2.40
C ARG A 54 -2.65 -11.20 -2.36
N ALA A 55 -2.52 -12.18 -3.26
CA ALA A 55 -1.36 -13.06 -3.30
C ALA A 55 -0.05 -12.27 -3.49
N ALA A 56 -0.05 -11.26 -4.36
CA ALA A 56 1.12 -10.41 -4.58
C ALA A 56 1.48 -9.53 -3.37
N ALA A 57 0.48 -9.04 -2.62
CA ALA A 57 0.70 -8.21 -1.43
C ALA A 57 1.14 -9.02 -0.19
N GLU A 58 0.79 -10.31 -0.13
CA GLU A 58 1.12 -11.23 0.98
C GLU A 58 2.42 -12.03 0.74
N ALA A 59 2.98 -12.00 -0.47
CA ALA A 59 4.20 -12.70 -0.86
C ALA A 59 5.48 -12.11 -0.25
#